data_AF-A0A6G0VUG3-F1
#
_entry.id   AF-A0A6G0VUG3-F1
#
_cell.length_a   1.000
_cell.length_b   1.000
_cell.length_c   1.000
_cell.angle_alpha   90.00
_cell.angle_beta   90.00
_cell.angle_gamma   90.00
#
_symmetry.space_group_name_H-M   'P 1'
#
loop_
_entity.id
_entity.type
_entity.pdbx_description
1 polymer ?
#
loop_
_entity_poly.entity_id
_entity_poly.type
_entity_poly.pdbx_seq_one_letter_code
_entity_poly.pdbx_strand_id
1 'polypeptide(L)'
;RKILAGEQTSDEKFDSVSERFKINTYFTVLDQIIASFNNRFNGAREILKDLTLLSPKRIIECAENKLSKLPIDSFMYITQWIDGINHEQLISEYITFSKCFTELINSSTLPTNLHKCQPNEAVALSDEEIISTDEESIESHEKSVIDPETKNETTVLDVMQLLSNHDLHTAFPNLFLAYQGLCTLPASSSSAERCFSKVKIIKTRLRSTMNQSRLESLMFLSCERDIEIDIEQTIDTFALTSHLLKKSLMFG
;
A
#
# COMPACT_ATOMS: atom_id res chain seq x y z
N ARG A 1 -3.72 -28.98 -60.42
CA ARG A 1 -2.49 -29.55 -59.78
C ARG A 1 -2.82 -30.97 -59.34
N LYS A 2 -1.99 -31.96 -59.67
CA LYS A 2 -2.12 -33.35 -59.19
C LYS A 2 -1.78 -33.37 -57.69
N ILE A 3 -2.65 -33.96 -56.87
CA ILE A 3 -2.44 -34.18 -55.44
C ILE A 3 -1.93 -35.62 -55.27
N LEU A 4 -0.88 -35.83 -54.46
CA LEU A 4 -0.32 -37.16 -54.21
C LEU A 4 -0.99 -37.85 -53.02
N ALA A 5 -1.05 -39.18 -53.07
CA ALA A 5 -1.63 -39.99 -52.01
C ALA A 5 -0.81 -39.86 -50.72
N GLY A 6 -1.38 -39.20 -49.72
CA GLY A 6 -0.76 -38.92 -48.42
C GLY A 6 -0.79 -37.45 -48.00
N GLU A 7 -1.18 -36.54 -48.88
CA GLU A 7 -1.25 -35.10 -48.59
C GLU A 7 -2.58 -34.73 -47.92
N GLN A 8 -2.64 -34.77 -46.58
CA GLN A 8 -3.69 -34.11 -45.80
C GLN A 8 -3.22 -32.68 -45.52
N THR A 9 -3.36 -31.79 -46.50
CA THR A 9 -3.28 -30.34 -46.28
C THR A 9 -4.59 -29.71 -46.76
N SER A 10 -5.63 -29.97 -45.99
CA SER A 10 -6.73 -29.01 -45.93
C SER A 10 -6.22 -27.88 -45.05
N ASP A 11 -5.83 -26.74 -45.63
CA ASP A 11 -5.92 -25.51 -44.86
C ASP A 11 -7.38 -25.44 -44.39
N GLU A 12 -7.62 -25.69 -43.10
CA GLU A 12 -8.96 -25.56 -42.53
C GLU A 12 -9.40 -24.10 -42.76
N LYS A 13 -10.21 -23.90 -43.80
CA LYS A 13 -10.92 -22.64 -43.98
C LYS A 13 -11.96 -22.59 -42.87
N PHE A 14 -11.67 -21.81 -41.83
CA PHE A 14 -12.63 -21.46 -40.79
C PHE A 14 -13.78 -20.68 -41.45
N ASP A 15 -14.82 -21.40 -41.91
CA ASP A 15 -15.93 -20.87 -42.71
C ASP A 15 -17.04 -20.24 -41.83
N SER A 16 -16.91 -20.28 -40.51
CA SER A 16 -17.84 -19.62 -39.59
C SER A 16 -17.29 -18.27 -39.10
N VAL A 17 -18.08 -17.20 -39.25
CA VAL A 17 -17.80 -15.87 -38.70
C VAL A 17 -17.49 -15.94 -37.20
N SER A 18 -18.13 -16.86 -36.48
CA SER A 18 -17.92 -17.09 -35.04
C SER A 18 -16.52 -17.64 -34.73
N GLU A 19 -16.04 -18.61 -35.51
CA GLU A 19 -14.69 -19.17 -35.34
C GLU A 19 -13.62 -18.15 -35.69
N ARG A 20 -13.83 -17.36 -36.75
CA ARG A 20 -12.92 -16.29 -37.12
C ARG A 20 -12.83 -15.21 -36.04
N PHE A 21 -13.95 -14.85 -35.41
CA PHE A 21 -13.97 -13.93 -34.27
C PHE A 21 -13.29 -14.53 -33.04
N LYS A 22 -13.57 -15.80 -32.74
CA LYS A 22 -12.97 -16.52 -31.61
C LYS A 22 -11.44 -16.55 -31.71
N ILE A 23 -10.91 -16.85 -32.89
CA ILE A 23 -9.47 -16.97 -33.11
C ILE A 23 -8.79 -15.60 -33.19
N ASN A 24 -9.28 -14.70 -34.05
CA ASN A 24 -8.57 -13.45 -34.35
C ASN A 24 -8.86 -12.30 -33.38
N THR A 25 -9.87 -12.44 -32.52
CA THR A 25 -10.24 -11.39 -31.57
C THR A 25 -10.20 -11.92 -30.15
N TYR A 26 -11.00 -12.95 -29.84
CA TYR A 26 -11.11 -13.42 -28.46
C TYR A 26 -9.79 -13.99 -27.93
N PHE A 27 -9.17 -14.95 -28.63
CA PHE A 27 -7.89 -15.51 -28.18
C PHE A 27 -6.76 -14.48 -28.23
N THR A 28 -6.71 -13.63 -29.26
CA THR A 28 -5.72 -12.54 -29.33
C THR A 28 -5.81 -11.59 -28.14
N VAL A 29 -7.02 -11.21 -27.72
CA VAL A 29 -7.21 -10.36 -26.54
C VAL A 29 -6.85 -11.11 -25.26
N LEU A 30 -7.20 -12.39 -25.13
CA LEU A 30 -6.81 -13.20 -23.98
C LEU A 30 -5.29 -13.32 -23.85
N ASP A 31 -4.59 -13.57 -24.95
CA ASP A 31 -3.12 -13.67 -24.95
C ASP A 31 -2.48 -12.34 -24.55
N GLN A 32 -3.02 -11.21 -25.03
CA GLN A 32 -2.57 -9.88 -24.59
C GLN A 32 -2.81 -9.66 -23.10
N ILE A 33 -3.97 -10.06 -22.57
CA ILE A 33 -4.28 -9.97 -21.15
C ILE A 33 -3.29 -10.82 -20.34
N ILE A 34 -3.12 -12.09 -20.70
CA ILE A 34 -2.22 -13.03 -20.02
C ILE A 34 -0.78 -12.49 -20.06
N ALA A 35 -0.30 -12.06 -21.23
CA ALA A 35 1.03 -11.47 -21.37
C ALA A 35 1.18 -10.21 -20.51
N SER A 36 0.17 -9.34 -20.47
CA SER A 36 0.21 -8.12 -19.64
C SER A 36 0.25 -8.44 -18.14
N PHE A 37 -0.52 -9.43 -17.68
CA PHE A 37 -0.50 -9.88 -16.30
C PHE A 37 0.86 -10.48 -15.93
N ASN A 38 1.37 -11.38 -16.76
CA ASN A 38 2.66 -12.02 -16.54
C ASN A 38 3.79 -10.98 -16.52
N ASN A 39 3.80 -10.03 -17.47
CA ASN A 39 4.81 -8.98 -17.52
C ASN A 39 4.72 -8.05 -16.30
N ARG A 40 3.50 -7.68 -15.89
CA ARG A 40 3.27 -6.75 -14.77
C ARG A 40 3.62 -7.35 -13.41
N PHE A 41 3.32 -8.62 -13.21
CA PHE A 41 3.52 -9.30 -11.91
C PHE A 41 4.69 -10.29 -11.92
N ASN A 42 5.56 -10.20 -12.94
CA ASN A 42 6.76 -11.02 -12.98
C ASN A 42 7.63 -10.73 -11.74
N GLY A 43 8.11 -11.78 -11.08
CA GLY A 43 8.93 -11.64 -9.87
C GLY A 43 8.20 -11.17 -8.60
N ALA A 44 6.92 -10.80 -8.67
CA ALA A 44 6.15 -10.36 -7.49
C ALA A 44 6.11 -11.42 -6.39
N ARG A 45 6.10 -12.70 -6.76
CA ARG A 45 6.15 -13.82 -5.81
C ARG A 45 7.44 -13.81 -4.97
N GLU A 46 8.56 -13.47 -5.57
CA GLU A 46 9.85 -13.47 -4.87
C GLU A 46 9.95 -12.28 -3.91
N ILE A 47 9.46 -11.10 -4.32
CA ILE A 47 9.28 -9.94 -3.44
C ILE A 47 8.38 -10.29 -2.26
N LEU A 48 7.24 -10.96 -2.51
CA LEU A 48 6.32 -11.38 -1.45
C LEU A 48 6.98 -12.36 -0.46
N LYS A 49 7.85 -13.26 -0.92
CA LYS A 49 8.61 -14.14 0.00
C LYS A 49 9.49 -13.32 0.93
N ASP A 50 10.24 -12.36 0.40
CA ASP A 50 11.05 -11.47 1.24
C ASP A 50 10.19 -10.67 2.22
N LEU A 51 9.02 -10.18 1.79
CA LEU A 51 8.12 -9.41 2.66
C LEU A 51 7.56 -10.25 3.80
N THR A 52 7.42 -11.57 3.64
CA THR A 52 7.00 -12.44 4.75
C THR A 52 8.01 -12.49 5.89
N LEU A 53 9.29 -12.21 5.62
CA LEU A 53 10.33 -12.13 6.65
C LEU A 53 10.11 -10.94 7.59
N LEU A 54 9.49 -9.85 7.11
CA LEU A 54 9.15 -8.67 7.91
C LEU A 54 7.94 -8.90 8.84
N SER A 55 7.36 -10.10 8.87
CA SER A 55 6.27 -10.36 9.81
C SER A 55 6.78 -10.43 11.27
N PRO A 56 6.05 -9.88 12.26
CA PRO A 56 6.46 -9.91 13.67
C PRO A 56 6.81 -11.32 14.19
N LYS A 57 6.06 -12.33 13.74
CA LYS A 57 6.30 -13.76 14.05
C LYS A 57 7.69 -14.21 13.58
N ARG A 58 8.11 -13.83 12.36
CA ARG A 58 9.42 -14.17 11.81
C ARG A 58 10.57 -13.43 12.48
N ILE A 59 10.34 -12.19 12.93
CA ILE A 59 11.33 -11.43 13.71
C ILE A 59 11.62 -12.13 15.04
N ILE A 60 10.57 -12.55 15.75
CA ILE A 60 10.71 -13.28 17.02
C ILE A 60 11.42 -14.63 16.80
N GLU A 61 11.03 -15.40 15.77
CA GLU A 61 11.71 -16.65 15.42
C GLU A 61 13.20 -16.45 15.10
N CYS A 62 13.55 -15.33 14.47
CA CYS A 62 14.93 -14.94 14.19
C CYS A 62 15.69 -14.62 15.49
N ALA A 63 15.06 -13.91 16.43
CA ALA A 63 15.63 -13.56 17.72
C ALA A 63 15.94 -14.79 18.60
N GLU A 64 15.06 -15.79 18.58
CA GLU A 64 15.18 -17.02 19.37
C GLU A 64 16.26 -18.00 18.84
N ASN A 65 17.06 -17.58 17.84
CA ASN A 65 18.10 -18.39 17.19
C ASN A 65 17.62 -19.76 16.64
N LYS A 66 16.29 -19.96 16.50
CA LYS A 66 15.72 -21.18 15.89
C LYS A 66 16.02 -21.24 14.40
N LEU A 67 16.16 -20.08 13.75
CA LEU A 67 16.62 -19.97 12.38
C LEU A 67 18.15 -19.86 12.39
N SER A 68 18.84 -21.00 12.36
CA SER A 68 20.30 -21.06 12.31
C SER A 68 20.80 -20.46 10.98
N LYS A 69 20.99 -19.14 10.96
CA LYS A 69 21.37 -18.26 9.83
C LYS A 69 20.22 -18.01 8.84
N LEU A 70 19.91 -16.72 8.63
CA LEU A 70 19.08 -16.28 7.51
C LEU A 70 19.68 -16.82 6.21
N PRO A 71 18.84 -17.28 5.25
CA PRO A 71 19.28 -17.59 3.90
C PRO A 71 20.06 -16.42 3.28
N ILE A 72 21.08 -16.72 2.48
CA ILE A 72 21.97 -15.71 1.87
C ILE A 72 21.19 -14.79 0.92
N ASP A 73 20.15 -15.31 0.30
CA ASP A 73 19.26 -14.64 -0.63
C ASP A 73 18.14 -13.83 0.04
N SER A 74 18.06 -13.80 1.37
CA SER A 74 17.04 -13.03 2.10
C SER A 74 17.07 -11.56 1.70
N PHE A 75 15.91 -10.98 1.42
CA PHE A 75 15.73 -9.56 1.06
C PHE A 75 16.33 -9.13 -0.29
N MET A 76 16.85 -10.07 -1.11
CA MET A 76 17.46 -9.75 -2.40
C MET A 76 16.46 -9.11 -3.38
N TYR A 77 15.19 -9.51 -3.34
CA TYR A 77 14.17 -9.01 -4.26
C TYR A 77 13.55 -7.71 -3.75
N ILE A 78 13.46 -7.52 -2.42
CA ILE A 78 13.02 -6.22 -1.86
C ILE A 78 14.02 -5.11 -2.19
N THR A 79 15.34 -5.39 -2.12
CA THR A 79 16.36 -4.39 -2.43
C THR A 79 16.40 -4.03 -3.92
N GLN A 80 15.97 -4.94 -4.79
CA GLN A 80 15.77 -4.65 -6.22
C GLN A 80 14.45 -3.91 -6.47
N TRP A 81 13.44 -4.13 -5.64
CA TRP A 81 12.10 -3.54 -5.81
C TRP A 81 12.03 -2.10 -5.30
N ILE A 82 12.71 -1.79 -4.18
CA ILE A 82 12.71 -0.47 -3.55
C ILE A 82 14.09 0.17 -3.73
N ASP A 83 14.12 1.27 -4.46
CA ASP A 83 15.34 2.04 -4.66
C ASP A 83 15.86 2.62 -3.32
N GLY A 84 17.18 2.56 -3.11
CA GLY A 84 17.84 3.16 -1.96
C GLY A 84 18.10 2.21 -0.78
N ILE A 85 17.68 0.94 -0.86
CA ILE A 85 17.97 -0.06 0.17
C ILE A 85 19.30 -0.77 -0.13
N ASN A 86 20.22 -0.75 0.83
CA ASN A 86 21.44 -1.57 0.78
C ASN A 86 21.18 -2.96 1.39
N HIS A 87 21.45 -4.02 0.62
CA HIS A 87 21.16 -5.41 1.01
C HIS A 87 21.90 -5.88 2.27
N GLU A 88 23.20 -5.62 2.36
CA GLU A 88 24.01 -6.04 3.51
C GLU A 88 23.60 -5.28 4.77
N GLN A 89 23.34 -3.98 4.63
CA GLN A 89 22.87 -3.15 5.74
C GLN A 89 21.49 -3.60 6.22
N LEU A 90 20.54 -3.84 5.31
CA LEU A 90 19.21 -4.35 5.65
C LEU A 90 19.27 -5.65 6.45
N ILE A 91 20.11 -6.60 6.04
CA ILE A 91 20.30 -7.85 6.80
C ILE A 91 20.86 -7.57 8.20
N SER A 92 21.88 -6.71 8.30
CA SER A 92 22.49 -6.37 9.59
C SER A 92 21.52 -5.64 10.53
N GLU A 93 20.70 -4.74 9.98
CA GLU A 93 19.66 -4.00 10.68
C GLU A 93 18.56 -4.95 11.15
N TYR A 94 18.07 -5.84 10.27
CA TYR A 94 17.06 -6.83 10.60
C TYR A 94 17.53 -7.78 11.73
N ILE A 95 18.76 -8.29 11.66
CA ILE A 95 19.32 -9.15 12.71
C ILE A 95 19.46 -8.38 14.02
N THR A 96 19.92 -7.13 13.97
CA THR A 96 20.09 -6.30 15.18
C THR A 96 18.73 -5.95 15.79
N PHE A 97 17.78 -5.50 14.98
CA PHE A 97 16.42 -5.18 15.38
C PHE A 97 15.72 -6.40 16.00
N SER A 98 15.85 -7.59 15.39
CA SER A 98 15.23 -8.82 15.91
C SER A 98 15.65 -9.13 17.35
N LYS A 99 16.93 -8.92 17.70
CA LYS A 99 17.44 -9.17 19.05
C LYS A 99 16.83 -8.24 20.10
N CYS A 100 16.54 -7.00 19.73
CA CYS A 100 15.97 -5.99 20.62
C CYS A 100 14.44 -5.91 20.55
N PHE A 101 13.81 -6.61 19.58
CA PHE A 101 12.40 -6.46 19.25
C PHE A 101 11.47 -6.78 20.42
N THR A 102 11.74 -7.86 21.16
CA THR A 102 10.93 -8.29 22.30
C THR A 102 10.98 -7.27 23.44
N GLU A 103 12.16 -6.71 23.72
CA GLU A 103 12.33 -5.64 24.70
C GLU A 103 11.63 -4.36 24.26
N LEU A 104 11.74 -4.00 22.98
CA LEU A 104 11.09 -2.81 22.41
C LEU A 104 9.56 -2.89 22.51
N ILE A 105 8.95 -4.04 22.17
CA ILE A 105 7.50 -4.24 22.34
C ILE A 105 7.09 -4.21 23.81
N ASN A 106 7.87 -4.81 24.71
CA ASN A 106 7.55 -4.77 26.13
C ASN A 106 7.72 -3.35 26.71
N SER A 107 8.65 -2.56 26.18
CA SER A 107 8.90 -1.19 26.64
C SER A 107 7.75 -0.22 26.31
N SER A 108 7.01 -0.45 25.22
CA SER A 108 5.82 0.35 24.90
C SER A 108 4.65 0.06 25.86
N THR A 109 4.74 -1.01 26.67
CA THR A 109 3.77 -1.34 27.74
C THR A 109 4.21 -0.89 29.13
N LEU A 110 5.32 -0.17 29.29
CA LEU A 110 5.76 0.26 30.63
C LEU A 110 4.70 1.18 31.28
N PRO A 111 4.31 0.94 32.54
CA PRO A 111 3.47 1.87 33.26
C PRO A 111 4.16 3.24 33.32
N THR A 112 3.43 4.31 33.02
CA THR A 112 3.87 5.72 32.99
C THR A 112 4.42 6.24 34.33
N ASN A 113 4.42 5.41 35.38
CA ASN A 113 4.96 5.72 36.68
C ASN A 113 6.08 4.72 37.02
N LEU A 114 7.32 5.21 37.00
CA LEU A 114 8.50 4.44 37.42
C LEU A 114 8.45 4.07 38.90
N HIS A 115 7.78 4.88 39.73
CA HIS A 115 7.63 4.67 41.17
C HIS A 115 6.15 4.57 41.53
N LYS A 116 5.79 3.61 42.39
CA LYS A 116 4.63 3.79 43.26
C LYS A 116 5.01 4.93 44.21
N CYS A 117 4.63 6.17 43.89
CA CYS A 117 4.48 7.17 44.95
C CYS A 117 3.45 6.56 45.91
N GLN A 118 3.93 6.07 47.06
CA GLN A 118 3.05 5.88 48.19
C GLN A 118 2.37 7.24 48.41
N PRO A 119 1.03 7.32 48.39
CA PRO A 119 0.39 8.51 48.89
C PRO A 119 0.71 8.53 50.37
N ASN A 120 1.64 9.40 50.77
CA ASN A 120 1.63 9.90 52.14
C ASN A 120 0.24 10.46 52.39
N GLU A 121 -0.36 9.98 53.47
CA GLU A 121 -1.61 10.47 54.01
C GLU A 121 -1.59 12.01 54.06
N ALA A 122 -2.37 12.64 53.19
CA ALA A 122 -2.79 14.02 53.37
C ALA A 122 -4.13 14.23 52.68
N VAL A 123 -5.17 14.04 53.51
CA VAL A 123 -6.37 14.88 53.63
C VAL A 123 -7.27 15.02 52.39
N ALA A 124 -8.49 14.51 52.58
CA ALA A 124 -9.68 14.76 51.77
C ALA A 124 -9.88 16.24 51.42
N LEU A 125 -10.33 16.49 50.19
CA LEU A 125 -11.53 17.32 49.99
C LEU A 125 -12.16 17.03 48.62
N SER A 126 -13.49 16.98 48.68
CA SER A 126 -14.46 16.76 47.62
C SER A 126 -14.50 17.92 46.61
N ASP A 127 -14.94 17.66 45.38
CA ASP A 127 -16.29 18.03 44.95
C ASP A 127 -16.54 17.59 43.50
N GLU A 128 -17.76 17.11 43.28
CA GLU A 128 -18.36 16.80 41.98
C GLU A 128 -18.51 18.08 41.15
N GLU A 129 -18.38 17.98 39.83
CA GLU A 129 -19.31 18.68 38.93
C GLU A 129 -19.41 17.98 37.59
N ILE A 130 -20.62 17.48 37.33
CA ILE A 130 -21.10 16.92 36.07
C ILE A 130 -21.54 18.10 35.21
N ILE A 131 -20.95 18.29 34.03
CA ILE A 131 -21.58 19.08 32.97
C ILE A 131 -21.53 18.29 31.67
N SER A 132 -22.71 17.78 31.32
CA SER A 132 -23.10 17.25 30.02
C SER A 132 -23.18 18.38 28.99
N THR A 133 -22.58 18.21 27.82
CA THR A 133 -23.07 18.83 26.59
C THR A 133 -22.73 17.93 25.41
N ASP A 134 -23.78 17.42 24.78
CA ASP A 134 -23.77 16.60 23.57
C ASP A 134 -23.39 17.46 22.37
N GLU A 135 -22.45 17.01 21.54
CA GLU A 135 -22.47 17.26 20.10
C GLU A 135 -21.75 16.12 19.37
N GLU A 136 -22.45 15.53 18.41
CA GLU A 136 -22.20 14.24 17.78
C GLU A 136 -20.92 14.23 16.92
N SER A 137 -19.94 13.42 17.30
CA SER A 137 -18.89 12.91 16.42
C SER A 137 -19.06 11.39 16.28
N ILE A 138 -19.38 10.95 15.06
CA ILE A 138 -19.49 9.54 14.67
C ILE A 138 -18.09 8.93 14.69
N GLU A 139 -17.70 8.38 15.84
CA GLU A 139 -16.52 7.54 15.98
C GLU A 139 -16.98 6.08 15.96
N SER A 140 -16.66 5.37 14.88
CA SER A 140 -16.88 3.93 14.74
C SER A 140 -15.89 3.18 15.63
N HIS A 141 -16.11 3.19 16.94
CA HIS A 141 -15.52 2.25 17.87
C HIS A 141 -16.40 0.99 17.93
N GLU A 142 -16.05 -0.02 17.12
CA GLU A 142 -16.50 -1.39 17.36
C GLU A 142 -15.95 -1.86 18.71
N LYS A 143 -16.79 -1.77 19.74
CA LYS A 143 -16.56 -2.33 21.05
C LYS A 143 -16.81 -3.84 20.97
N SER A 144 -15.77 -4.61 20.66
CA SER A 144 -15.79 -6.05 20.87
C SER A 144 -15.69 -6.34 22.37
N VAL A 145 -16.53 -7.27 22.80
CA VAL A 145 -16.65 -7.78 24.16
C VAL A 145 -15.31 -8.39 24.58
N ILE A 146 -14.83 -7.98 25.75
CA ILE A 146 -13.52 -8.37 26.31
C ILE A 146 -13.64 -9.77 26.92
N ASP A 147 -13.10 -10.77 26.20
CA ASP A 147 -12.66 -12.04 26.79
C ASP A 147 -11.19 -11.90 27.23
N PRO A 148 -10.78 -12.29 28.45
CA PRO A 148 -9.48 -11.94 29.02
C PRO A 148 -8.30 -12.84 28.58
N GLU A 149 -8.34 -13.49 27.41
CA GLU A 149 -7.28 -14.41 26.96
C GLU A 149 -6.78 -14.20 25.52
N THR A 150 -6.72 -12.96 25.03
CA THR A 150 -5.96 -12.66 23.79
C THR A 150 -4.65 -11.96 24.14
N LYS A 151 -3.52 -12.67 24.02
CA LYS A 151 -2.23 -12.01 23.85
C LYS A 151 -2.36 -11.07 22.66
N ASN A 152 -2.20 -9.77 22.86
CA ASN A 152 -2.17 -8.78 21.79
C ASN A 152 -1.12 -9.22 20.76
N GLU A 153 -1.54 -9.79 19.63
CA GLU A 153 -0.61 -10.15 18.55
C GLU A 153 -0.11 -8.84 17.93
N THR A 154 1.18 -8.57 18.06
CA THR A 154 1.81 -7.40 17.42
C THR A 154 1.60 -7.47 15.91
N THR A 155 1.06 -6.40 15.35
CA THR A 155 0.80 -6.27 13.91
C THR A 155 1.99 -5.62 13.20
N VAL A 156 2.05 -5.74 11.87
CA VAL A 156 3.07 -5.05 11.05
C VAL A 156 2.99 -3.53 11.23
N LEU A 157 1.78 -3.00 11.43
CA LEU A 157 1.57 -1.56 11.64
C LEU A 157 2.17 -1.09 12.97
N ASP A 158 2.07 -1.90 14.01
CA ASP A 158 2.69 -1.60 15.30
C ASP A 158 4.22 -1.55 15.19
N VAL A 159 4.82 -2.42 14.38
CA VAL A 159 6.27 -2.39 14.12
C VAL A 159 6.67 -1.13 13.34
N MET A 160 5.87 -0.74 12.35
CA MET A 160 6.07 0.50 11.60
C MET A 160 5.96 1.74 12.50
N GLN A 161 4.97 1.77 13.39
CA GLN A 161 4.81 2.83 14.39
C GLN A 161 6.00 2.86 15.34
N LEU A 162 6.48 1.70 15.80
CA LEU A 162 7.65 1.59 16.65
C LEU A 162 8.92 2.13 15.97
N LEU A 163 9.13 1.82 14.69
CA LEU A 163 10.26 2.34 13.92
C LEU A 163 10.15 3.86 13.67
N SER A 164 8.92 4.38 13.58
CA SER A 164 8.66 5.81 13.41
C SER A 164 8.82 6.59 14.72
N ASN A 165 8.53 5.93 15.85
CA ASN A 165 8.68 6.50 17.19
C ASN A 165 10.15 6.44 17.62
N HIS A 166 10.57 7.40 18.46
CA HIS A 166 11.91 7.45 19.05
C HIS A 166 13.10 7.58 18.06
N ASP A 167 12.88 8.15 16.86
CA ASP A 167 13.90 8.34 15.81
C ASP A 167 14.59 7.04 15.35
N LEU A 168 13.95 5.87 15.56
CA LEU A 168 14.50 4.57 15.14
C LEU A 168 14.67 4.45 13.63
N HIS A 169 13.92 5.22 12.85
CA HIS A 169 14.14 5.39 11.41
C HIS A 169 15.60 5.78 11.11
N THR A 170 16.24 6.59 11.95
CA THR A 170 17.64 7.00 11.72
C THR A 170 18.62 5.87 12.04
N ALA A 171 18.27 5.02 13.01
CA ALA A 171 19.09 3.87 13.41
C ALA A 171 18.93 2.68 12.46
N PHE A 172 17.75 2.50 11.86
CA PHE A 172 17.41 1.40 10.95
C PHE A 172 16.75 1.91 9.66
N PRO A 173 17.45 2.72 8.84
CA PRO A 173 16.88 3.37 7.66
C PRO A 173 16.47 2.37 6.58
N ASN A 174 17.25 1.32 6.35
CA ASN A 174 16.95 0.33 5.32
C ASN A 174 15.74 -0.53 5.73
N LEU A 175 15.68 -0.91 7.00
CA LEU A 175 14.54 -1.64 7.56
C LEU A 175 13.28 -0.80 7.51
N PHE A 176 13.35 0.49 7.87
CA PHE A 176 12.22 1.40 7.77
C PHE A 176 11.68 1.48 6.33
N LEU A 177 12.54 1.66 5.33
CA LEU A 177 12.13 1.69 3.92
C LEU A 177 11.46 0.37 3.49
N ALA A 178 11.96 -0.77 3.96
CA ALA A 178 11.34 -2.07 3.68
C ALA A 178 9.93 -2.17 4.29
N TYR A 179 9.73 -1.69 5.52
CA TYR A 179 8.41 -1.62 6.16
C TYR A 179 7.49 -0.60 5.50
N GLN A 180 8.01 0.55 5.08
CA GLN A 180 7.25 1.54 4.32
C GLN A 180 6.73 0.92 3.02
N GLY A 181 7.59 0.21 2.27
CA GLY A 181 7.19 -0.55 1.09
C GLY A 181 6.08 -1.56 1.40
N LEU A 182 6.21 -2.35 2.47
CA LEU A 182 5.19 -3.30 2.90
C LEU A 182 3.85 -2.63 3.23
N CYS A 183 3.86 -1.51 3.97
CA CYS A 183 2.66 -0.78 4.37
C CYS A 183 1.98 -0.04 3.22
N THR A 184 2.70 0.28 2.14
CA THR A 184 2.11 0.89 0.94
C THR A 184 1.40 -0.09 0.01
N LEU A 185 1.56 -1.40 0.24
CA LEU A 185 0.88 -2.40 -0.57
C LEU A 185 -0.64 -2.37 -0.32
N PRO A 186 -1.46 -2.35 -1.39
CA PRO A 186 -2.91 -2.37 -1.22
C PRO A 186 -3.35 -3.72 -0.65
N ALA A 187 -3.89 -3.70 0.57
CA ALA A 187 -4.43 -4.89 1.23
C ALA A 187 -5.77 -5.36 0.63
N SER A 188 -6.51 -4.46 -0.03
CA SER A 188 -7.81 -4.76 -0.64
C SER A 188 -8.01 -4.08 -2.00
N SER A 189 -8.96 -4.59 -2.79
CA SER A 189 -9.39 -4.00 -4.06
C SER A 189 -10.29 -2.76 -3.89
N SER A 190 -10.70 -2.42 -2.67
CA SER A 190 -11.74 -1.41 -2.43
C SER A 190 -11.41 -0.04 -3.01
N SER A 191 -10.15 0.39 -2.95
CA SER A 191 -9.71 1.65 -3.57
C SER A 191 -9.85 1.61 -5.10
N ALA A 192 -9.42 0.52 -5.73
CA ALA A 192 -9.57 0.32 -7.17
C ALA A 192 -11.05 0.27 -7.59
N GLU A 193 -11.91 -0.42 -6.82
CA GLU A 193 -13.36 -0.48 -7.05
C GLU A 193 -14.03 0.90 -6.94
N ARG A 194 -13.61 1.72 -5.96
CA ARG A 194 -14.04 3.11 -5.82
C ARG A 194 -13.63 3.94 -7.05
N CYS A 195 -12.39 3.80 -7.53
CA CYS A 195 -11.93 4.43 -8.76
C CYS A 195 -12.77 3.99 -9.98
N PHE A 196 -13.02 2.69 -10.18
CA PHE A 196 -13.86 2.22 -11.29
C PHE A 196 -15.31 2.72 -11.20
N SER A 197 -15.85 2.86 -9.98
CA SER A 197 -17.16 3.47 -9.77
C SER A 197 -17.18 4.94 -10.22
N LYS A 198 -16.10 5.70 -9.99
CA LYS A 198 -15.95 7.06 -10.52
C LYS A 198 -15.80 7.10 -12.03
N VAL A 199 -15.01 6.18 -12.63
CA VAL A 199 -14.91 6.05 -14.10
C VAL A 199 -16.29 5.89 -14.73
N LYS A 200 -17.13 5.03 -14.14
CA LYS A 200 -18.50 4.76 -14.63
C LYS A 200 -19.38 6.02 -14.63
N ILE A 201 -19.17 6.93 -13.67
CA ILE A 201 -19.89 8.20 -13.61
C ILE A 201 -19.35 9.20 -14.64
N ILE A 202 -18.03 9.28 -14.79
CA ILE A 202 -17.37 10.24 -15.70
C ILE A 202 -17.61 9.86 -17.17
N LYS A 203 -17.48 8.57 -17.49
CA LYS A 203 -17.60 8.03 -18.85
C LYS A 203 -19.04 7.59 -19.13
N THR A 204 -19.87 8.56 -19.49
CA THR A 204 -21.27 8.32 -19.90
C THR A 204 -21.39 8.03 -21.39
N ARG A 205 -22.54 7.49 -21.82
CA ARG A 205 -22.84 7.24 -23.24
C ARG A 205 -22.66 8.48 -24.12
N LEU A 206 -22.98 9.67 -23.61
CA LEU A 206 -22.83 10.94 -24.33
C LEU A 206 -21.39 11.45 -24.37
N ARG A 207 -20.49 10.91 -23.53
CA ARG A 207 -19.07 11.27 -23.44
C ARG A 207 -18.15 10.15 -23.92
N SER A 208 -18.65 9.27 -24.81
CA SER A 208 -17.94 8.08 -25.27
C SER A 208 -16.70 8.37 -26.12
N THR A 209 -16.60 9.58 -26.70
CA THR A 209 -15.52 10.01 -27.59
C THR A 209 -14.43 10.85 -26.91
N MET A 210 -14.41 10.88 -25.58
CA MET A 210 -13.43 11.65 -24.82
C MET A 210 -12.01 11.07 -24.94
N ASN A 211 -11.01 11.94 -25.13
CA ASN A 211 -9.60 11.55 -25.14
C ASN A 211 -9.15 11.01 -23.76
N GLN A 212 -8.21 10.07 -23.77
CA GLN A 212 -7.64 9.43 -22.60
C GLN A 212 -7.03 10.44 -21.62
N SER A 213 -6.29 11.45 -22.12
CA SER A 213 -5.71 12.50 -21.26
C SER A 213 -6.77 13.24 -20.44
N ARG A 214 -7.89 13.59 -21.07
CA ARG A 214 -9.02 14.24 -20.39
C ARG A 214 -9.70 13.31 -19.39
N LEU A 215 -9.84 12.03 -19.71
CA LEU A 215 -10.39 11.03 -18.78
C LEU A 215 -9.53 10.92 -17.52
N GLU A 216 -8.21 10.82 -17.69
CA GLU A 216 -7.25 10.72 -16.60
C GLU A 216 -7.28 11.95 -15.70
N SER A 217 -7.27 13.17 -16.27
CA SER A 217 -7.38 14.40 -15.47
C SER A 217 -8.68 14.46 -14.66
N LEU A 218 -9.82 14.06 -15.24
CA LEU A 218 -11.09 14.02 -14.53
C LEU A 218 -11.12 12.94 -13.43
N MET A 219 -10.43 11.83 -13.65
CA MET A 219 -10.26 10.77 -12.67
C MET A 219 -9.46 11.25 -11.47
N PHE A 220 -8.30 11.88 -11.68
CA PHE A 220 -7.51 12.48 -10.60
C PHE A 220 -8.35 13.46 -9.77
N LEU A 221 -9.03 14.40 -10.43
CA LEU A 221 -9.89 15.38 -9.74
C LEU A 221 -11.04 14.73 -8.96
N SER A 222 -11.54 13.57 -9.41
CA SER A 222 -12.67 12.89 -8.76
C SER A 222 -12.24 11.98 -7.60
N CYS A 223 -11.05 11.40 -7.69
CA CYS A 223 -10.48 10.52 -6.67
C CYS A 223 -9.81 11.31 -5.54
N GLU A 224 -9.03 12.34 -5.90
CA GLU A 224 -8.23 13.15 -4.97
C GLU A 224 -8.96 14.43 -4.54
N ARG A 225 -10.28 14.34 -4.28
CA ARG A 225 -11.08 15.52 -3.90
C ARG A 225 -10.71 16.11 -2.53
N ASP A 226 -10.05 15.32 -1.70
CA ASP A 226 -9.70 15.68 -0.34
C ASP A 226 -8.34 16.41 -0.28
N ILE A 227 -7.64 16.54 -1.41
CA ILE A 227 -6.41 17.34 -1.53
C ILE A 227 -6.80 18.80 -1.78
N GLU A 228 -6.44 19.69 -0.84
CA GLU A 228 -6.63 21.12 -1.01
C GLU A 228 -5.75 21.66 -2.13
N ILE A 229 -6.34 22.48 -3.00
CA ILE A 229 -5.66 23.11 -4.12
C ILE A 229 -5.43 24.58 -3.78
N ASP A 230 -4.17 25.00 -3.79
CA ASP A 230 -3.83 26.43 -3.74
C ASP A 230 -4.31 27.10 -5.03
N ILE A 231 -5.37 27.88 -4.90
CA ILE A 231 -6.03 28.56 -6.01
C ILE A 231 -5.08 29.59 -6.63
N GLU A 232 -4.30 30.30 -5.82
CA GLU A 232 -3.41 31.36 -6.31
C GLU A 232 -2.25 30.75 -7.11
N GLN A 233 -1.62 29.71 -6.57
CA GLN A 233 -0.58 28.98 -7.30
C GLN A 233 -1.12 28.38 -8.61
N THR A 234 -2.38 27.92 -8.60
CA THR A 234 -3.03 27.38 -9.80
C THR A 234 -3.27 28.47 -10.84
N ILE A 235 -3.74 29.65 -10.43
CA ILE A 235 -3.93 30.82 -11.31
C ILE A 235 -2.58 31.24 -11.89
N ASP A 236 -1.54 31.33 -11.07
CA ASP A 236 -0.19 31.69 -11.52
C ASP A 236 0.35 30.70 -12.55
N THR A 237 0.23 29.41 -12.25
CA THR A 237 0.67 28.32 -13.15
C THR A 237 -0.11 28.39 -14.48
N PHE A 238 -1.41 28.65 -14.43
CA PHE A 238 -2.24 28.79 -15.62
C PHE A 238 -1.88 30.05 -16.41
N ALA A 239 -1.62 31.17 -15.74
CA ALA A 239 -1.20 32.42 -16.37
C ALA A 239 0.12 32.27 -17.13
N LEU A 240 1.05 31.47 -16.61
CA LEU A 240 2.33 31.19 -17.26
C LEU A 240 2.22 30.32 -18.53
N THR A 241 1.08 29.66 -18.79
CA THR A 241 0.90 28.84 -20.00
C THR A 241 0.84 29.65 -21.30
N SER A 242 0.53 30.95 -21.22
CA SER A 242 0.43 31.82 -22.40
C SER A 242 0.79 33.26 -22.07
N HIS A 243 1.50 33.93 -22.98
CA HIS A 243 1.85 35.34 -22.85
C HIS A 243 0.61 36.26 -22.69
N LEU A 244 -0.51 35.91 -23.35
CA LEU A 244 -1.77 36.66 -23.20
C LEU A 244 -2.38 36.49 -21.80
N LEU A 245 -2.39 35.24 -21.28
CA LEU A 245 -2.93 34.94 -19.95
C LEU A 245 -2.08 35.58 -18.85
N LYS A 246 -0.75 35.53 -18.98
CA LYS A 246 0.19 36.18 -18.07
C LYS A 246 -0.09 37.67 -17.93
N LYS A 247 -0.32 38.37 -19.06
CA LYS A 247 -0.62 39.81 -19.04
C LYS A 247 -1.94 40.12 -18.34
N SER A 248 -2.97 39.31 -18.57
CA SER A 248 -4.31 39.56 -18.01
C SER A 248 -4.49 39.11 -16.57
N LEU A 249 -3.78 38.08 -16.12
CA LEU A 249 -3.96 37.47 -14.80
C LEU A 249 -2.91 37.92 -13.77
N MET A 250 -1.71 38.32 -14.19
CA MET A 250 -0.65 38.75 -13.26
C MET A 250 -0.41 40.26 -13.21
N PHE A 251 -0.91 41.01 -14.19
CA PHE A 251 -0.72 42.47 -14.29
C PHE A 251 -2.04 43.24 -14.47
N GLY A 252 -3.16 42.61 -14.09
CA GLY A 252 -4.50 43.18 -14.10
C GLY A 252 -4.83 43.94 -12.82
#